data_AF-A0A418ANY9-F1
#
_entry.id   AF-A0A418ANY9-F1
#
_cell.length_a   1.000
_cell.length_b   1.000
_cell.length_c   1.000
_cell.angle_alpha   90.00
_cell.angle_beta   90.00
_cell.angle_gamma   90.00
#
_symmetry.space_group_name_H-M   'P 1'
#
loop_
_entity.id
_entity.type
_entity.pdbx_description
1 polymer ?
#
loop_
_entity_poly.entity_id
_entity_poly.type
_entity_poly.pdbx_seq_one_letter_code
_entity_poly.pdbx_strand_id
1 'polypeptide(L)'
;MLHRSFLLLATVLVCILPSTTVAHGAADGAVGIHDDKHCPICNMFVKDENLTWFTELKNGQRIYTCGMTNGTQFARGKNSFSHPSLVGATLDSLIVRDGTGCNNTCPECDDSALPVLDPITGTKITSAKFTYACLKKGQKIYFESETSKATFLDGASSKAYFGVAAMTCNSASCPDSFQEVPVISVTTPTTTSLRTNDADSRADGGVSEPFCSGASAMFSGFQSTVHGTCVKLLFQPWVLNSKLKYAIGIVGVFLLPLLNEGLVHAREHLRHIFRNRAKASTTT
;
A
#
# COMPACT_ATOMS: atom_id res chain seq x y z
N MET A 1 -12.31 -41.14 30.84
CA MET A 1 -13.00 -40.58 29.65
C MET A 1 -12.20 -39.48 28.93
N LEU A 2 -10.87 -39.37 29.14
CA LEU A 2 -10.04 -38.31 28.54
C LEU A 2 -9.07 -38.80 27.44
N HIS A 3 -9.16 -40.08 27.04
CA HIS A 3 -8.23 -40.71 26.09
C HIS A 3 -8.83 -40.95 24.69
N ARG A 4 -10.14 -40.69 24.50
CA ARG A 4 -10.82 -40.89 23.21
C ARG A 4 -10.96 -39.61 22.37
N SER A 5 -10.69 -38.44 22.94
CA SER A 5 -10.86 -37.16 22.23
C SER A 5 -9.59 -36.65 21.55
N PHE A 6 -8.41 -37.20 21.86
CA PHE A 6 -7.15 -36.79 21.22
C PHE A 6 -6.86 -37.53 19.91
N LEU A 7 -7.46 -38.72 19.70
CA LEU A 7 -7.21 -39.51 18.49
C LEU A 7 -8.07 -39.10 17.27
N LEU A 8 -9.05 -38.20 17.47
CA LEU A 8 -9.91 -37.68 16.39
C LEU A 8 -9.38 -36.38 15.78
N LEU A 9 -8.39 -35.71 16.40
CA LEU A 9 -7.80 -34.48 15.84
C LEU A 9 -6.68 -34.75 14.83
N ALA A 10 -6.13 -35.96 14.77
CA ALA A 10 -5.00 -36.30 13.89
C ALA A 10 -5.43 -36.84 12.51
N THR A 11 -6.69 -37.21 12.31
CA THR A 11 -7.18 -37.83 11.05
C THR A 11 -8.02 -36.90 10.17
N VAL A 12 -8.27 -35.66 10.57
CA VAL A 12 -9.01 -34.68 9.72
C VAL A 12 -8.07 -33.84 8.85
N LEU A 13 -6.75 -33.95 9.01
CA LEU A 13 -5.77 -33.10 8.29
C LEU A 13 -5.33 -33.64 6.92
N VAL A 14 -5.91 -34.73 6.37
CA VAL A 14 -5.40 -35.36 5.13
C VAL A 14 -6.42 -35.57 3.99
N CYS A 15 -7.73 -35.30 4.15
CA CYS A 15 -8.71 -35.69 3.11
C CYS A 15 -9.74 -34.64 2.66
N ILE A 16 -9.35 -33.37 2.42
CA ILE A 16 -10.22 -32.44 1.66
C ILE A 16 -9.39 -31.68 0.60
N LEU A 17 -9.08 -32.38 -0.49
CA LEU A 17 -9.18 -31.80 -1.83
C LEU A 17 -10.47 -32.36 -2.42
N PRO A 18 -11.46 -31.48 -2.67
CA PRO A 18 -11.85 -31.32 -4.06
C PRO A 18 -11.80 -29.86 -4.46
N SER A 19 -11.29 -29.66 -5.67
CA SER A 19 -11.47 -28.49 -6.51
C SER A 19 -12.89 -27.93 -6.37
N THR A 20 -13.01 -26.81 -5.67
CA THR A 20 -14.13 -25.90 -5.84
C THR A 20 -13.51 -24.56 -6.19
N THR A 21 -13.64 -24.21 -7.48
CA THR A 21 -13.54 -22.84 -7.95
C THR A 21 -14.61 -22.03 -7.22
N VAL A 22 -14.26 -21.52 -6.03
CA VAL A 22 -15.04 -20.45 -5.40
C VAL A 22 -14.76 -19.22 -6.22
N ALA A 23 -15.62 -19.01 -7.21
CA ALA A 23 -15.89 -17.69 -7.74
C ALA A 23 -16.17 -16.82 -6.51
N HIS A 24 -15.19 -15.99 -6.15
CA HIS A 24 -15.42 -14.94 -5.19
C HIS A 24 -16.40 -14.01 -5.89
N GLY A 25 -17.68 -14.18 -5.56
CA GLY A 25 -18.70 -13.19 -5.85
C GLY A 25 -18.15 -11.88 -5.30
N ALA A 26 -17.87 -10.96 -6.22
CA ALA A 26 -17.71 -9.57 -5.89
C ALA A 26 -18.97 -9.18 -5.11
N ALA A 27 -18.82 -9.01 -3.81
CA ALA A 27 -19.77 -8.20 -3.07
C ALA A 27 -19.57 -6.79 -3.66
N ASP A 28 -20.48 -6.41 -4.56
CA ASP A 28 -20.68 -5.03 -5.00
C ASP A 28 -21.02 -4.21 -3.75
N GLY A 29 -19.97 -3.80 -3.03
CA GLY A 29 -20.04 -2.63 -2.17
C GLY A 29 -20.32 -1.44 -3.09
N ALA A 30 -21.28 -0.62 -2.71
CA ALA A 30 -21.68 0.58 -3.46
C ALA A 30 -20.45 1.31 -4.01
N VAL A 31 -20.31 1.29 -5.34
CA VAL A 31 -19.23 1.96 -6.08
C VAL A 31 -19.29 3.45 -5.73
N GLY A 32 -18.29 3.91 -5.00
CA GLY A 32 -18.06 5.33 -4.78
C GLY A 32 -17.73 6.02 -6.10
N ILE A 33 -18.04 7.32 -6.18
CA ILE A 33 -18.00 8.13 -7.41
C ILE A 33 -16.61 8.15 -8.09
N HIS A 34 -15.53 7.73 -7.41
CA HIS A 34 -14.15 7.71 -7.92
C HIS A 34 -13.35 6.47 -7.47
N ASP A 35 -14.01 5.32 -7.27
CA ASP A 35 -13.36 4.08 -6.83
C ASP A 35 -12.35 3.52 -7.84
N ASP A 36 -12.26 4.09 -9.06
CA ASP A 36 -11.23 3.77 -10.04
C ASP A 36 -9.92 4.54 -9.82
N LYS A 37 -9.91 5.61 -9.01
CA LYS A 37 -8.73 6.44 -8.75
C LYS A 37 -8.07 6.05 -7.43
N HIS A 38 -6.86 5.50 -7.52
CA HIS A 38 -6.05 5.10 -6.37
C HIS A 38 -4.81 5.98 -6.20
N CYS A 39 -4.54 6.42 -4.98
CA CYS A 39 -3.31 7.13 -4.65
C CYS A 39 -2.07 6.29 -5.03
N PRO A 40 -1.12 6.80 -5.84
CA PRO A 40 0.04 6.02 -6.29
C PRO A 40 0.99 5.62 -5.17
N ILE A 41 0.93 6.33 -4.03
CA ILE A 41 1.79 6.10 -2.86
C ILE A 41 1.26 4.97 -1.99
N CYS A 42 -0.02 5.01 -1.61
CA CYS A 42 -0.57 4.12 -0.58
C CYS A 42 -1.71 3.22 -1.04
N ASN A 43 -2.09 3.27 -2.33
CA ASN A 43 -3.18 2.48 -2.92
C ASN A 43 -4.58 2.73 -2.32
N MET A 44 -4.75 3.75 -1.48
CA MET A 44 -6.07 4.12 -0.99
C MET A 44 -6.88 4.79 -2.09
N PHE A 45 -8.18 4.50 -2.13
CA PHE A 45 -9.15 5.21 -2.96
C PHE A 45 -9.14 6.71 -2.65
N VAL A 46 -9.31 7.50 -3.70
CA VAL A 46 -9.51 8.95 -3.58
C VAL A 46 -10.96 9.18 -3.13
N LYS A 47 -11.18 9.21 -1.80
CA LYS A 47 -12.51 9.38 -1.19
C LYS A 47 -13.07 10.81 -1.25
N ASP A 48 -12.55 11.63 -2.15
CA ASP A 48 -12.97 13.02 -2.29
C ASP A 48 -13.85 13.18 -3.52
N GLU A 49 -15.13 13.45 -3.28
CA GLU A 49 -16.15 13.62 -4.34
C GLU A 49 -15.76 14.70 -5.35
N ASN A 50 -15.03 15.72 -4.91
CA ASN A 50 -14.64 16.88 -5.71
C ASN A 50 -13.21 16.76 -6.27
N LEU A 51 -12.51 15.64 -6.04
CA LEU A 51 -11.15 15.38 -6.54
C LEU A 51 -10.17 16.55 -6.30
N THR A 52 -10.20 17.12 -5.10
CA THR A 52 -9.47 18.32 -4.68
C THR A 52 -8.04 18.05 -4.23
N TRP A 53 -7.62 16.78 -4.25
CA TRP A 53 -6.30 16.30 -3.84
C TRP A 53 -5.53 15.73 -5.03
N PHE A 54 -4.65 16.53 -5.62
CA PHE A 54 -3.92 16.11 -6.81
C PHE A 54 -2.58 16.82 -6.98
N THR A 55 -1.70 16.15 -7.72
CA THR A 55 -0.56 16.77 -8.39
C THR A 55 -0.96 17.10 -9.81
N GLU A 56 -0.90 18.36 -10.19
CA GLU A 56 -1.14 18.81 -11.56
C GLU A 56 0.18 18.88 -12.31
N LEU A 57 0.25 18.20 -13.43
CA LEU A 57 1.33 18.30 -14.39
C LEU A 57 1.16 19.56 -15.24
N LYS A 58 2.23 19.97 -15.91
CA LYS A 58 2.16 20.99 -16.96
C LYS A 58 1.06 20.64 -17.95
N ASN A 59 0.35 21.67 -18.39
CA ASN A 59 -0.80 21.55 -19.30
C ASN A 59 -2.01 20.81 -18.71
N GLY A 60 -2.08 20.63 -17.38
CA GLY A 60 -3.34 20.39 -16.66
C GLY A 60 -3.71 18.94 -16.38
N GLN A 61 -2.91 17.95 -16.81
CA GLN A 61 -3.15 16.55 -16.40
C GLN A 61 -2.97 16.40 -14.89
N ARG A 62 -3.87 15.64 -14.24
CA ARG A 62 -3.88 15.49 -12.78
C ARG A 62 -3.62 14.06 -12.36
N ILE A 63 -2.75 13.90 -11.36
CA ILE A 63 -2.50 12.66 -10.65
C ILE A 63 -3.19 12.79 -9.28
N TYR A 64 -4.25 12.02 -9.08
CA TYR A 64 -5.06 12.12 -7.87
C TYR A 64 -4.41 11.37 -6.71
N THR A 65 -4.59 11.90 -5.51
CA THR A 65 -4.01 11.33 -4.29
C THR A 65 -5.06 11.26 -3.20
N CYS A 66 -4.85 10.42 -2.20
CA CYS A 66 -5.73 10.42 -1.05
C CYS A 66 -5.43 11.62 -0.14
N GLY A 67 -6.50 12.21 0.41
CA GLY A 67 -6.41 13.41 1.24
C GLY A 67 -5.82 13.13 2.61
N MET A 68 -4.52 13.38 2.76
CA MET A 68 -3.88 13.48 4.06
C MET A 68 -3.65 14.95 4.37
N THR A 69 -4.48 15.47 5.29
CA THR A 69 -4.62 16.89 5.62
C THR A 69 -3.51 17.50 6.43
N ASN A 70 -2.82 16.70 7.24
CA ASN A 70 -1.66 17.16 7.99
C ASN A 70 -0.47 16.38 7.43
N GLY A 71 0.47 17.04 6.72
CA GLY A 71 1.71 16.42 6.21
C GLY A 71 2.50 15.57 7.23
N THR A 72 2.09 15.61 8.51
CA THR A 72 2.40 14.70 9.62
C THR A 72 2.45 13.20 9.34
N GLN A 73 1.95 12.70 8.19
CA GLN A 73 2.00 11.27 7.86
C GLN A 73 3.17 10.84 6.96
N PHE A 74 4.21 11.67 6.80
CA PHE A 74 5.53 11.19 6.37
C PHE A 74 6.67 11.60 7.31
N ALA A 75 7.59 10.67 7.59
CA ALA A 75 8.96 10.94 8.01
C ALA A 75 9.90 9.87 7.38
N ARG A 76 11.00 10.26 6.72
CA ARG A 76 12.26 10.55 7.42
C ARG A 76 13.08 11.66 6.75
N GLY A 77 13.27 12.77 7.48
CA GLY A 77 14.16 13.88 7.11
C GLY A 77 13.59 15.28 7.38
N LYS A 78 13.22 15.55 8.64
CA LYS A 78 12.75 16.83 9.22
C LYS A 78 11.49 17.51 8.66
N ASN A 79 11.03 17.18 7.45
CA ASN A 79 9.84 17.80 6.84
C ASN A 79 8.78 16.77 6.46
N SER A 80 7.54 17.17 6.70
CA SER A 80 6.32 16.37 6.61
C SER A 80 5.65 16.65 5.27
N PHE A 81 5.71 15.72 4.30
CA PHE A 81 5.13 15.91 2.97
C PHE A 81 3.65 15.50 2.91
N SER A 82 2.83 16.33 2.28
CA SER A 82 1.51 15.97 1.78
C SER A 82 1.64 14.98 0.62
N HIS A 83 0.62 14.13 0.41
CA HIS A 83 0.67 13.17 -0.69
C HIS A 83 0.78 13.80 -2.08
N PRO A 84 0.05 14.88 -2.42
CA PRO A 84 0.28 15.59 -3.67
C PRO A 84 1.75 16.01 -3.81
N SER A 85 2.32 16.62 -2.78
CA SER A 85 3.70 17.08 -2.85
C SER A 85 4.71 15.95 -2.93
N LEU A 86 4.47 14.82 -2.28
CA LEU A 86 5.31 13.63 -2.39
C LEU A 86 5.21 13.00 -3.79
N VAL A 87 4.00 12.88 -4.35
CA VAL A 87 3.82 12.37 -5.73
C VAL A 87 4.60 13.22 -6.73
N GLY A 88 4.47 14.56 -6.64
CA GLY A 88 5.21 15.46 -7.51
C GLY A 88 6.72 15.33 -7.35
N ALA A 89 7.20 15.14 -6.14
CA ALA A 89 8.63 15.08 -5.87
C ALA A 89 9.29 13.75 -6.26
N THR A 90 8.58 12.64 -6.11
CA THR A 90 9.11 11.28 -6.31
C THR A 90 8.51 10.60 -7.54
N LEU A 91 8.10 11.37 -8.55
CA LEU A 91 7.35 10.87 -9.70
C LEU A 91 8.05 9.71 -10.43
N ASP A 92 9.38 9.79 -10.62
CA ASP A 92 10.18 8.72 -11.23
C ASP A 92 10.02 7.37 -10.50
N SER A 93 10.05 7.37 -9.18
CA SER A 93 9.91 6.16 -8.36
C SER A 93 8.50 5.56 -8.38
N LEU A 94 7.51 6.36 -8.82
CA LEU A 94 6.12 5.97 -8.93
C LEU A 94 5.79 5.45 -10.34
N ILE A 95 6.62 5.72 -11.33
CA ILE A 95 6.40 5.25 -12.70
C ILE A 95 6.83 3.78 -12.84
N VAL A 96 5.95 2.99 -13.42
CA VAL A 96 6.17 1.59 -13.77
C VAL A 96 6.65 1.54 -15.23
N ARG A 97 7.96 1.41 -15.43
CA ARG A 97 8.61 1.58 -16.75
C ARG A 97 8.25 0.49 -17.77
N ASP A 98 7.87 -0.70 -17.32
CA ASP A 98 7.38 -1.78 -18.20
C ASP A 98 5.89 -1.63 -18.56
N GLY A 99 5.20 -0.63 -18.01
CA GLY A 99 3.79 -0.35 -18.27
C GLY A 99 2.81 -1.32 -17.58
N THR A 100 3.31 -2.24 -16.75
CA THR A 100 2.45 -3.21 -16.06
C THR A 100 1.50 -2.52 -15.07
N GLY A 101 0.28 -3.06 -14.94
CA GLY A 101 -0.72 -2.55 -14.00
C GLY A 101 -1.67 -1.47 -14.56
N CYS A 102 -1.51 -1.07 -15.82
CA CYS A 102 -2.44 -0.19 -16.52
C CYS A 102 -2.97 -0.85 -17.80
N ASN A 103 -4.20 -0.50 -18.19
CA ASN A 103 -4.76 -0.89 -19.49
C ASN A 103 -4.43 0.14 -20.57
N ASN A 104 -4.46 -0.30 -21.83
CA ASN A 104 -4.24 0.54 -23.00
C ASN A 104 -5.55 1.20 -23.49
N THR A 105 -6.25 1.90 -22.60
CA THR A 105 -7.43 2.70 -22.94
C THR A 105 -7.29 4.11 -22.38
N CYS A 106 -8.01 5.08 -22.93
CA CYS A 106 -8.08 6.43 -22.37
C CYS A 106 -9.51 6.96 -22.50
N PRO A 107 -10.44 6.55 -21.62
CA PRO A 107 -11.81 7.06 -21.63
C PRO A 107 -11.89 8.57 -21.39
N GLU A 108 -10.95 9.15 -20.65
CA GLU A 108 -10.89 10.59 -20.35
C GLU A 108 -10.33 11.45 -21.51
N CYS A 109 -9.64 10.86 -22.50
CA CYS A 109 -8.99 11.62 -23.57
C CYS A 109 -9.98 12.32 -24.52
N ASP A 110 -11.20 11.79 -24.64
CA ASP A 110 -12.22 12.35 -25.54
C ASP A 110 -13.24 13.23 -24.79
N ASP A 111 -13.03 13.49 -23.50
CA ASP A 111 -13.89 14.40 -22.74
C ASP A 111 -13.74 15.83 -23.26
N SER A 112 -14.86 16.39 -23.75
CA SER A 112 -14.91 17.75 -24.28
C SER A 112 -14.82 18.83 -23.20
N ALA A 113 -15.18 18.51 -21.94
CA ALA A 113 -15.15 19.44 -20.82
C ALA A 113 -13.75 19.54 -20.18
N LEU A 114 -12.99 18.44 -20.19
CA LEU A 114 -11.67 18.34 -19.59
C LEU A 114 -10.67 17.71 -20.58
N PRO A 115 -10.16 18.49 -21.55
CA PRO A 115 -9.24 17.95 -22.54
C PRO A 115 -7.93 17.49 -21.88
N VAL A 116 -7.51 16.26 -22.20
CA VAL A 116 -6.21 15.73 -21.79
C VAL A 116 -5.13 16.31 -22.72
N LEU A 117 -4.18 17.06 -22.16
CA LEU A 117 -3.08 17.68 -22.89
C LEU A 117 -1.74 17.05 -22.49
N ASP A 118 -0.87 16.84 -23.47
CA ASP A 118 0.47 16.32 -23.28
C ASP A 118 1.29 17.18 -22.28
N PRO A 119 1.95 16.61 -21.26
CA PRO A 119 2.65 17.38 -20.24
C PRO A 119 3.93 18.08 -20.72
N ILE A 120 4.48 17.64 -21.86
CA ILE A 120 5.68 18.19 -22.47
C ILE A 120 5.30 19.19 -23.56
N THR A 121 4.43 18.79 -24.48
CA THR A 121 4.14 19.58 -25.69
C THR A 121 2.88 20.44 -25.59
N GLY A 122 1.95 20.12 -24.69
CA GLY A 122 0.64 20.77 -24.60
C GLY A 122 -0.35 20.36 -25.69
N THR A 123 0.03 19.40 -26.54
CA THR A 123 -0.83 18.92 -27.62
C THR A 123 -2.01 18.15 -27.05
N LYS A 124 -3.21 18.33 -27.62
CA LYS A 124 -4.40 17.56 -27.23
C LYS A 124 -4.23 16.09 -27.58
N ILE A 125 -4.50 15.22 -26.61
CA ILE A 125 -4.47 13.78 -26.75
C ILE A 125 -5.90 13.30 -26.98
N THR A 126 -6.07 12.26 -27.80
CA THR A 126 -7.37 11.63 -28.08
C THR A 126 -7.26 10.12 -27.86
N SER A 127 -8.39 9.44 -27.67
CA SER A 127 -8.37 7.97 -27.51
C SER A 127 -7.85 7.24 -28.76
N ALA A 128 -7.88 7.88 -29.93
CA ALA A 128 -7.35 7.34 -31.18
C ALA A 128 -5.82 7.44 -31.30
N LYS A 129 -5.20 8.40 -30.61
CA LYS A 129 -3.76 8.64 -30.68
C LYS A 129 -3.23 9.08 -29.32
N PHE A 130 -2.71 8.11 -28.57
CA PHE A 130 -2.03 8.35 -27.31
C PHE A 130 -0.96 7.29 -27.04
N THR A 131 -0.02 7.64 -26.18
CA THR A 131 0.76 6.70 -25.39
C THR A 131 0.67 7.10 -23.92
N TYR A 132 1.15 6.26 -23.01
CA TYR A 132 1.02 6.52 -21.57
C TYR A 132 2.23 5.99 -20.79
N ALA A 133 2.45 6.59 -19.62
CA ALA A 133 3.23 6.02 -18.54
C ALA A 133 2.27 5.54 -17.44
N CYS A 134 2.44 4.30 -17.00
CA CYS A 134 1.67 3.75 -15.89
C CYS A 134 2.31 4.18 -14.57
N LEU A 135 1.51 4.68 -13.64
CA LEU A 135 1.92 4.86 -12.26
C LEU A 135 1.63 3.59 -11.47
N LYS A 136 2.38 3.39 -10.40
CA LYS A 136 2.05 2.40 -9.38
C LYS A 136 0.59 2.61 -9.00
N LYS A 137 -0.15 1.49 -8.94
CA LYS A 137 -1.58 1.45 -8.57
C LYS A 137 -2.55 1.97 -9.64
N GLY A 138 -2.11 2.04 -10.91
CA GLY A 138 -3.04 2.01 -12.06
C GLY A 138 -3.46 3.37 -12.63
N GLN A 139 -3.07 4.49 -12.01
CA GLN A 139 -3.24 5.81 -12.65
C GLN A 139 -2.27 5.96 -13.83
N LYS A 140 -2.65 6.75 -14.84
CA LYS A 140 -1.89 6.95 -16.07
C LYS A 140 -1.54 8.41 -16.27
N ILE A 141 -0.38 8.65 -16.87
CA ILE A 141 -0.01 9.94 -17.46
C ILE A 141 0.00 9.74 -18.97
N TYR A 142 -0.75 10.55 -19.70
CA TYR A 142 -0.90 10.41 -21.15
C TYR A 142 0.06 11.32 -21.90
N PHE A 143 0.45 10.88 -23.08
CA PHE A 143 1.41 11.53 -23.96
C PHE A 143 0.91 11.44 -25.41
N GLU A 144 1.24 12.45 -26.22
CA GLU A 144 0.88 12.48 -27.64
C GLU A 144 1.76 11.54 -28.48
N SER A 145 3.01 11.32 -28.05
CA SER A 145 4.00 10.51 -28.75
C SER A 145 5.03 9.87 -27.82
N GLU A 146 5.67 8.79 -28.26
CA GLU A 146 6.74 8.11 -27.49
C GLU A 146 7.93 9.05 -27.20
N THR A 147 8.18 10.02 -28.08
CA THR A 147 9.23 11.05 -27.87
C THR A 147 8.91 11.94 -26.68
N SER A 148 7.67 12.42 -26.55
CA SER A 148 7.25 13.23 -25.40
C SER A 148 7.30 12.43 -24.10
N LYS A 149 6.87 11.16 -24.14
CA LYS A 149 6.94 10.23 -23.02
C LYS A 149 8.39 10.03 -22.58
N ALA A 150 9.30 9.69 -23.49
CA ALA A 150 10.72 9.52 -23.17
C ALA A 150 11.31 10.78 -22.54
N THR A 151 11.04 11.96 -23.12
CA THR A 151 11.47 13.26 -22.57
C THR A 151 10.97 13.48 -21.14
N PHE A 152 9.71 13.12 -20.88
CA PHE A 152 9.12 13.23 -19.55
C PHE A 152 9.78 12.27 -18.54
N LEU A 153 10.01 11.02 -18.93
CA LEU A 153 10.62 9.99 -18.07
C LEU A 153 12.07 10.36 -17.71
N ASP A 154 12.85 10.81 -18.69
CA ASP A 154 14.23 11.27 -18.47
C ASP A 154 14.24 12.49 -17.53
N GLY A 155 13.35 13.44 -17.79
CA GLY A 155 13.15 14.61 -16.93
C GLY A 155 12.80 14.24 -15.49
N ALA A 156 11.83 13.34 -15.30
CA ALA A 156 11.39 12.86 -13.99
C ALA A 156 12.52 12.20 -13.21
N SER A 157 13.39 11.42 -13.88
CA SER A 157 14.56 10.82 -13.24
C SER A 157 15.65 11.82 -12.88
N SER A 158 15.70 12.97 -13.56
CA SER A 158 16.77 13.96 -13.38
C SER A 158 16.53 14.93 -12.22
N LYS A 159 15.27 15.23 -11.90
CA LYS A 159 14.93 16.22 -10.87
C LYS A 159 13.55 15.99 -10.25
N ALA A 160 13.45 16.30 -8.96
CA ALA A 160 12.17 16.37 -8.27
C ALA A 160 11.25 17.42 -8.94
N TYR A 161 9.94 17.14 -8.95
CA TYR A 161 8.92 18.02 -9.52
C TYR A 161 9.06 18.30 -11.02
N PHE A 162 9.81 17.47 -11.77
CA PHE A 162 9.83 17.61 -13.23
C PHE A 162 8.43 17.47 -13.81
N GLY A 163 8.03 18.42 -14.65
CA GLY A 163 6.73 18.39 -15.31
C GLY A 163 5.55 18.69 -14.39
N VAL A 164 5.76 19.03 -13.11
CA VAL A 164 4.71 19.43 -12.17
C VAL A 164 4.47 20.93 -12.27
N ALA A 165 3.20 21.34 -12.33
CA ALA A 165 2.76 22.74 -12.37
C ALA A 165 2.20 23.20 -11.01
N ALA A 166 1.36 22.38 -10.36
CA ALA A 166 0.74 22.71 -9.08
C ALA A 166 0.47 21.47 -8.25
N MET A 167 0.31 21.66 -6.94
CA MET A 167 -0.10 20.61 -6.00
C MET A 167 -1.20 21.17 -5.11
N THR A 168 -2.33 20.47 -5.09
CA THR A 168 -3.54 20.91 -4.39
C THR A 168 -3.87 19.95 -3.26
N CYS A 169 -4.07 20.51 -2.07
CA CYS A 169 -4.45 19.88 -0.83
C CYS A 169 -5.78 20.48 -0.39
N ASN A 170 -6.89 19.76 -0.58
CA ASN A 170 -8.24 20.24 -0.24
C ASN A 170 -8.59 21.59 -0.90
N SER A 171 -8.43 21.68 -2.22
CA SER A 171 -8.70 22.89 -3.03
C SER A 171 -7.78 24.08 -2.75
N ALA A 172 -6.80 23.94 -1.86
CA ALA A 172 -5.77 24.94 -1.58
C ALA A 172 -4.40 24.45 -2.04
N SER A 173 -3.46 25.36 -2.28
CA SER A 173 -2.07 24.96 -2.54
C SER A 173 -1.49 24.23 -1.32
N CYS A 174 -0.79 23.12 -1.56
CA CYS A 174 -0.15 22.38 -0.48
C CYS A 174 0.96 23.23 0.17
N PRO A 175 1.02 23.31 1.52
CA PRO A 175 1.98 24.16 2.23
C PRO A 175 3.43 23.73 2.03
N ASP A 176 3.65 22.47 1.66
CA ASP A 176 4.94 21.84 1.39
C ASP A 176 5.21 21.66 -0.11
N SER A 177 4.42 22.33 -0.96
CA SER A 177 4.62 22.32 -2.41
C SER A 177 6.02 22.81 -2.78
N PHE A 178 6.68 22.06 -3.66
CA PHE A 178 8.04 22.36 -4.16
C PHE A 178 9.11 22.48 -3.06
N GLN A 179 8.85 21.96 -1.87
CA GLN A 179 9.88 21.87 -0.84
C GLN A 179 11.01 20.95 -1.31
N GLU A 180 12.26 21.35 -1.08
CA GLU A 180 13.41 20.51 -1.41
C GLU A 180 13.29 19.16 -0.71
N VAL A 181 13.15 18.10 -1.49
CA VAL A 181 13.31 16.75 -0.99
C VAL A 181 14.81 16.51 -0.83
N PRO A 182 15.28 15.95 0.30
CA PRO A 182 16.64 15.48 0.42
C PRO A 182 16.88 14.48 -0.72
N VAL A 183 17.55 14.94 -1.76
CA VAL A 183 17.86 14.12 -2.92
C VAL A 183 18.75 13.02 -2.36
N ILE A 184 18.30 11.77 -2.39
CA ILE A 184 19.25 10.67 -2.44
C ILE A 184 19.88 10.85 -3.81
N SER A 185 20.95 11.63 -3.88
CA SER A 185 21.80 11.67 -5.05
C SER A 185 22.16 10.22 -5.32
N VAL A 186 21.57 9.65 -6.37
CA VAL A 186 22.07 8.44 -7.01
C VAL A 186 23.41 8.87 -7.58
N THR A 187 24.40 8.89 -6.71
CA THR A 187 25.78 9.14 -7.09
C THR A 187 26.14 7.90 -7.88
N THR A 188 26.36 8.11 -9.17
CA THR A 188 27.09 7.22 -10.07
C THR A 188 28.13 6.41 -9.27
N PRO A 189 28.18 5.08 -9.43
CA PRO A 189 28.94 4.21 -8.53
C PRO A 189 30.42 4.56 -8.66
N THR A 190 30.95 5.30 -7.69
CA THR A 190 32.39 5.39 -7.51
C THR A 190 32.75 4.30 -6.52
N THR A 191 33.36 3.26 -7.07
CA THR A 191 34.02 2.18 -6.35
C THR A 191 34.91 2.74 -5.24
N THR A 192 34.49 2.61 -3.99
CA THR A 192 35.41 2.62 -2.86
C THR A 192 35.05 1.44 -1.98
N SER A 193 35.88 0.39 -2.13
CA SER A 193 35.95 -0.76 -1.26
C SER A 193 36.09 -0.30 0.20
N LEU A 194 35.15 -0.68 1.05
CA LEU A 194 35.46 -0.95 2.44
C LEU A 194 34.90 -2.31 2.84
N ARG A 195 35.81 -3.29 2.83
CA ARG A 195 35.65 -4.58 3.50
C ARG A 195 35.47 -4.34 4.99
N THR A 196 34.41 -4.88 5.55
CA THR A 196 34.48 -5.72 6.76
C THR A 196 33.39 -6.77 6.65
N ASN A 197 33.84 -8.02 6.78
CA ASN A 197 33.08 -9.23 6.62
C ASN A 197 32.05 -9.36 7.75
N ASP A 198 30.82 -9.75 7.41
CA ASP A 198 30.14 -10.80 8.16
C ASP A 198 29.30 -11.61 7.16
N ALA A 199 29.69 -12.87 7.05
CA ALA A 199 29.18 -13.83 6.09
C ALA A 199 27.90 -14.46 6.63
N ASP A 200 26.78 -14.25 5.95
CA ASP A 200 25.94 -15.35 5.52
C ASP A 200 25.20 -14.94 4.24
N SER A 201 25.78 -15.31 3.11
CA SER A 201 25.22 -15.09 1.77
C SER A 201 24.97 -16.45 1.14
N ARG A 202 23.70 -16.80 0.98
CA ARG A 202 23.23 -17.37 -0.29
C ARG A 202 22.50 -16.26 -1.02
N ALA A 203 23.23 -15.65 -1.96
CA ALA A 203 22.73 -14.64 -2.86
C ALA A 203 21.84 -15.31 -3.92
N ASP A 204 20.61 -14.80 -4.04
CA ASP A 204 19.88 -14.82 -5.31
C ASP A 204 19.60 -13.36 -5.67
N GLY A 205 20.12 -12.96 -6.82
CA GLY A 205 20.11 -11.59 -7.32
C GLY A 205 18.78 -11.28 -7.99
N GLY A 206 17.84 -10.74 -7.22
CA GLY A 206 16.63 -10.12 -7.72
C GLY A 206 16.26 -8.98 -6.79
N VAL A 207 16.09 -7.77 -7.33
CA VAL A 207 15.51 -6.64 -6.59
C VAL A 207 14.11 -7.07 -6.15
N SER A 208 14.00 -7.49 -4.90
CA SER A 208 12.77 -8.00 -4.33
C SER A 208 11.93 -6.80 -3.92
N GLU A 209 10.90 -6.50 -4.71
CA GLU A 209 9.87 -5.52 -4.36
C GLU A 209 9.42 -5.73 -2.91
N PRO A 210 9.36 -4.67 -2.08
CA PRO A 210 8.98 -4.79 -0.68
C PRO A 210 7.56 -5.37 -0.57
N PHE A 211 7.39 -6.37 0.31
CA PHE A 211 6.13 -7.11 0.47
C PHE A 211 4.92 -6.19 0.73
N CYS A 212 5.13 -5.09 1.45
CA CYS A 212 4.15 -4.04 1.69
C CYS A 212 4.86 -2.71 2.01
N SER A 213 4.18 -1.58 1.78
CA SER A 213 4.69 -0.23 2.00
C SER A 213 3.76 0.58 2.91
N GLY A 214 4.32 1.17 3.97
CA GLY A 214 3.54 1.86 5.02
C GLY A 214 2.88 0.89 6.00
N ALA A 215 2.44 1.37 7.17
CA ALA A 215 1.84 0.51 8.19
C ALA A 215 0.65 1.21 8.88
N SER A 216 -0.56 0.66 8.74
CA SER A 216 -1.79 1.24 9.31
C SER A 216 -2.46 0.29 10.30
N ALA A 217 -3.05 0.86 11.36
CA ALA A 217 -3.80 0.14 12.40
C ALA A 217 -5.32 0.28 12.21
N MET A 218 -5.76 1.13 11.29
CA MET A 218 -7.16 1.47 11.10
C MET A 218 -7.32 2.00 9.67
N PHE A 219 -7.76 1.20 8.70
CA PHE A 219 -8.45 1.74 7.52
C PHE A 219 -9.30 0.66 6.84
N SER A 220 -10.53 1.06 6.51
CA SER A 220 -11.67 0.32 5.93
C SER A 220 -11.37 -1.02 5.24
N GLY A 221 -11.82 -2.12 5.84
CA GLY A 221 -11.99 -3.41 5.18
C GLY A 221 -10.71 -4.21 4.96
N PHE A 222 -10.85 -5.53 4.85
CA PHE A 222 -9.74 -6.46 4.63
C PHE A 222 -9.14 -6.26 3.22
N GLN A 223 -8.22 -5.32 3.08
CA GLN A 223 -7.40 -5.22 1.88
C GLN A 223 -6.25 -6.22 1.94
N SER A 224 -5.96 -6.88 0.82
CA SER A 224 -4.85 -7.83 0.69
C SER A 224 -3.51 -7.13 0.96
N THR A 225 -2.67 -7.72 1.81
CA THR A 225 -1.33 -7.19 2.13
C THR A 225 -0.31 -7.42 1.01
N VAL A 226 -0.66 -8.20 -0.01
CA VAL A 226 0.23 -8.49 -1.14
C VAL A 226 0.24 -7.27 -2.06
N HIS A 227 1.34 -6.51 -2.05
CA HIS A 227 1.49 -5.21 -2.71
C HIS A 227 0.67 -4.05 -2.10
N GLY A 228 0.18 -4.19 -0.86
CA GLY A 228 -0.63 -3.20 -0.15
C GLY A 228 0.09 -2.50 1.02
N THR A 229 -0.69 -1.92 1.94
CA THR A 229 -0.16 -1.37 3.21
C THR A 229 0.06 -2.48 4.23
N CYS A 230 1.15 -2.42 5.01
CA CYS A 230 1.42 -3.41 6.05
C CYS A 230 0.40 -3.31 7.20
N VAL A 231 -0.08 -4.46 7.68
CA VAL A 231 -0.98 -4.53 8.83
C VAL A 231 -0.19 -4.39 10.12
N LYS A 232 -0.64 -3.51 11.02
CA LYS A 232 -0.18 -3.44 12.41
C LYS A 232 -1.08 -4.31 13.29
N LEU A 233 -0.48 -5.27 14.01
CA LEU A 233 -1.20 -6.08 15.00
C LEU A 233 -0.92 -5.57 16.41
N LEU A 234 -1.98 -5.17 17.14
CA LEU A 234 -2.02 -4.84 18.58
C LEU A 234 -1.13 -3.67 19.06
N PHE A 235 0.15 -3.61 18.67
CA PHE A 235 1.11 -2.59 19.09
C PHE A 235 1.85 -1.97 17.88
N GLN A 236 2.28 -0.71 18.01
CA GLN A 236 2.99 0.03 16.95
C GLN A 236 4.22 -0.67 16.34
N PRO A 237 5.07 -1.42 17.07
CA PRO A 237 6.24 -2.10 16.48
C PRO A 237 5.91 -3.41 15.74
N TRP A 238 4.70 -3.96 15.91
CA TRP A 238 4.33 -5.26 15.34
C TRP A 238 3.73 -5.08 13.94
N VAL A 239 4.63 -4.87 12.97
CA VAL A 239 4.29 -4.70 11.55
C VAL A 239 4.53 -5.99 10.77
N LEU A 240 3.49 -6.46 10.06
CA LEU A 240 3.54 -7.64 9.21
C LEU A 240 4.20 -7.29 7.87
N ASN A 241 5.52 -7.15 7.88
CA ASN A 241 6.30 -6.72 6.71
C ASN A 241 6.89 -7.87 5.87
N SER A 242 6.54 -9.12 6.17
CA SER A 242 6.99 -10.30 5.40
C SER A 242 5.93 -11.39 5.39
N LYS A 243 5.98 -12.27 4.39
CA LYS A 243 5.09 -13.45 4.26
C LYS A 243 5.06 -14.29 5.55
N LEU A 244 6.21 -14.47 6.19
CA LEU A 244 6.34 -15.24 7.43
C LEU A 244 5.64 -14.55 8.60
N LYS A 245 5.87 -13.24 8.79
CA LYS A 245 5.18 -12.49 9.85
C LYS A 245 3.68 -12.45 9.63
N TYR A 246 3.25 -12.41 8.37
CA TYR A 246 1.85 -12.48 8.00
C TYR A 246 1.22 -13.83 8.40
N ALA A 247 1.86 -14.95 8.06
CA ALA A 247 1.40 -16.28 8.46
C ALA A 247 1.34 -16.44 9.99
N ILE A 248 2.38 -16.02 10.70
CA ILE A 248 2.44 -16.06 12.17
C ILE A 248 1.34 -15.17 12.78
N GLY A 249 1.10 -13.99 12.20
CA GLY A 249 0.05 -13.09 12.65
C GLY A 249 -1.36 -13.69 12.54
N ILE A 250 -1.67 -14.34 11.42
CA ILE A 250 -2.97 -15.03 11.22
C ILE A 250 -3.14 -16.14 12.26
N VAL A 251 -2.13 -16.99 12.42
CA VAL A 251 -2.15 -18.08 13.41
C VAL A 251 -2.31 -17.52 14.83
N GLY A 252 -1.60 -16.44 15.14
CA GLY A 252 -1.69 -15.75 16.43
C GLY A 252 -3.09 -15.21 16.72
N VAL A 253 -3.72 -14.53 15.75
CA VAL A 253 -5.11 -14.03 15.89
C VAL A 253 -6.10 -15.17 16.11
N PHE A 254 -5.90 -16.32 15.48
CA PHE A 254 -6.74 -17.50 15.69
C PHE A 254 -6.51 -18.17 17.06
N LEU A 255 -5.26 -18.23 17.53
CA LEU A 255 -4.92 -18.85 18.83
C LEU A 255 -5.28 -17.98 20.03
N LEU A 256 -5.24 -16.66 19.89
CA LEU A 256 -5.49 -15.72 20.99
C LEU A 256 -6.87 -15.91 21.67
N PRO A 257 -8.00 -16.06 20.95
CA PRO A 257 -9.28 -16.35 21.58
C PRO A 257 -9.32 -17.73 22.24
N LEU A 258 -8.65 -18.75 21.69
CA LEU A 258 -8.57 -20.08 22.30
C LEU A 258 -7.80 -20.05 23.63
N LEU A 259 -6.69 -19.29 23.68
CA LEU A 259 -5.92 -19.08 24.90
C LEU A 259 -6.71 -18.28 25.93
N ASN A 260 -7.46 -17.26 25.50
CA ASN A 260 -8.30 -16.47 26.40
C ASN A 260 -9.39 -17.33 27.04
N GLU A 261 -10.08 -18.16 26.26
CA GLU A 261 -11.08 -19.10 26.75
C GLU A 261 -10.45 -20.12 27.73
N GLY A 262 -9.28 -20.66 27.38
CA GLY A 262 -8.52 -21.55 28.27
C GLY A 262 -8.15 -20.90 29.60
N LEU A 263 -7.76 -19.62 29.59
CA LEU A 263 -7.42 -18.86 30.79
C LEU A 263 -8.64 -18.59 31.67
N VAL A 264 -9.80 -18.30 31.07
CA VAL A 264 -11.08 -18.18 31.79
C VAL A 264 -11.44 -19.51 32.46
N HIS A 265 -11.33 -20.61 31.73
CA HIS A 265 -11.66 -21.93 32.28
C HIS A 265 -10.71 -22.35 33.41
N ALA A 266 -9.40 -22.06 33.28
CA ALA A 266 -8.41 -22.32 34.32
C ALA A 266 -8.69 -21.49 35.59
N ARG A 267 -9.07 -20.21 35.44
CA ARG A 267 -9.45 -19.36 36.58
C ARG A 267 -10.67 -19.93 37.32
N GLU A 268 -11.66 -20.42 36.58
CA GLU A 268 -12.85 -21.00 37.19
C GLU A 268 -12.54 -22.33 37.91
N HIS A 269 -11.72 -23.17 37.29
CA HIS A 269 -11.26 -24.40 37.92
C HIS A 269 -10.50 -24.15 39.23
N LEU A 270 -9.61 -23.15 39.27
CA LEU A 270 -8.91 -22.75 40.49
C LEU A 270 -9.87 -22.23 41.56
N ARG A 271 -10.87 -21.40 41.20
CA ARG A 271 -11.90 -20.94 42.15
C ARG A 271 -12.67 -22.11 42.77
N HIS A 272 -13.03 -23.11 41.98
CA HIS A 272 -13.69 -24.31 42.50
C HIS A 272 -12.80 -25.06 43.50
N ILE A 273 -11.50 -25.23 43.20
CA ILE A 273 -10.56 -25.87 44.11
C ILE A 273 -10.45 -25.09 45.43
N PHE A 274 -10.26 -23.77 45.37
CA PHE A 274 -10.14 -22.95 46.58
C PHE A 274 -11.43 -22.95 47.41
N ARG A 275 -12.60 -22.88 46.76
CA ARG A 275 -13.89 -22.95 47.47
C ARG A 275 -14.10 -24.31 48.15
N ASN A 276 -13.69 -25.40 47.51
CA ASN A 276 -13.81 -26.74 48.08
C ASN A 276 -12.83 -26.96 49.24
N ARG A 277 -11.60 -26.43 49.14
CA ARG A 277 -10.63 -26.44 50.25
C ARG A 277 -11.09 -25.59 51.44
N ALA A 278 -11.68 -24.42 51.19
CA ALA A 278 -12.25 -23.58 52.24
C ALA A 278 -13.40 -24.27 52.97
N LYS A 279 -14.32 -24.92 52.24
CA LYS A 279 -15.43 -25.70 52.84
C LYS A 279 -14.93 -26.90 53.66
N ALA A 280 -13.88 -27.58 53.23
CA ALA A 280 -13.28 -28.68 53.98
C ALA A 280 -12.65 -28.20 55.31
N SER A 281 -12.07 -27.00 55.33
CA SER A 281 -11.49 -26.39 56.53
C SER A 281 -12.52 -25.89 57.55
N THR A 282 -13.77 -25.66 57.16
CA THR A 282 -14.85 -25.18 58.06
C THR A 282 -15.60 -26.33 58.74
N THR A 283 -15.44 -27.57 58.28
CA THR A 283 -16.14 -28.77 58.80
C THR A 283 -15.29 -29.56 59.81
N THR A 284 -14.17 -29.01 60.27
CA THR A 284 -13.34 -29.57 61.36
C THR A 284 -13.39 -28.64 62.55
#